data_AF-A0A1Q7KSI1-F1
#
_entry.id   AF-A0A1Q7KSI1-F1
#
_cell.length_a   1.000
_cell.length_b   1.000
_cell.length_c   1.000
_cell.angle_alpha   90.00
_cell.angle_beta   90.00
_cell.angle_gamma   90.00
#
_symmetry.space_group_name_H-M   'P 1'
#
loop_
_entity.id
_entity.type
_entity.pdbx_description
1 polymer ?
#
loop_
_entity_poly.entity_id
_entity_poly.type
_entity_poly.pdbx_seq_one_letter_code
_entity_poly.pdbx_strand_id
1 'polypeptide(L)'
;MALIDDCGKRALLPIGVYAADMAPTTTAEDTSEASVVIKRFRNNILPNRFVPAARELIVGGDLANFTANVGGVAKEWVIDPKRGRLRWVGGGAAPPPLVSYHYGFSADIGAGGYDRSDSLGAAVTRVISGGGAIQTGVPGNPNFLPPGGVNPDVAQVLDSGNYIPIDNRNQITELEFRAANRTRPYLRLTHNWQLNTAAAGESELILDGLWIGATGAFQIRLLGDYKLVTLRHLTIDPGGVDASGNVIRAVPLSIRGNVEKLVIEKSIVGPIRVQGAGELTNLEIRDSIVDGQESPAPAISVPAGRVTLRSVTVFGEVEVEWLDASETLITGFTNVTNTQEGCFRFSAVVERQDPLNLASPHSRVPHPYESYFVPDFDGTFTSRVFGLPGFAQLSESAPLFLRRGAENGSEIGAFSGLLNPIKLDSLRAKVDEFAPFGLLPVYVFET
;
A
#
# COMPACT_ATOMS: atom_id res chain seq x y z
N MET A 1 -7.76 19.57 29.83
CA MET A 1 -7.22 18.30 29.28
C MET A 1 -6.51 18.68 28.00
N ALA A 2 -5.19 18.50 27.99
CA ALA A 2 -4.23 19.38 27.32
C ALA A 2 -4.39 19.44 25.80
N LEU A 3 -4.39 20.66 25.28
CA LEU A 3 -3.99 20.96 23.90
C LEU A 3 -2.65 20.27 23.67
N ILE A 4 -2.49 19.57 22.55
CA ILE A 4 -1.15 19.16 22.11
C ILE A 4 -0.34 20.46 21.96
N ASP A 5 0.75 20.57 22.71
CA ASP A 5 1.65 21.73 22.66
C ASP A 5 2.04 22.03 21.21
N ASP A 6 2.16 23.33 20.91
CA ASP A 6 2.16 24.00 19.61
C ASP A 6 3.09 23.47 18.49
N CYS A 7 3.85 22.39 18.70
CA CYS A 7 4.76 21.78 17.70
C CYS A 7 4.05 21.12 16.51
N GLY A 8 2.75 20.82 16.57
CA GLY A 8 2.03 20.19 15.45
C GLY A 8 1.35 21.15 14.46
N LYS A 9 1.15 22.43 14.80
CA LYS A 9 0.30 23.32 13.98
C LYS A 9 0.95 23.80 12.69
N ARG A 10 2.29 23.86 12.64
CA ARG A 10 3.04 24.42 11.50
C ARG A 10 3.22 23.42 10.35
N ALA A 11 3.48 22.14 10.67
CA ALA A 11 3.62 21.08 9.66
C ALA A 11 2.28 20.65 9.06
N LEU A 12 1.18 20.85 9.78
CA LEU A 12 -0.11 20.29 9.37
C LEU A 12 -0.94 21.18 8.46
N LEU A 13 -0.72 22.50 8.37
CA LEU A 13 -1.73 23.43 7.84
C LEU A 13 -1.14 24.54 6.95
N PRO A 14 -1.76 24.87 5.81
CA PRO A 14 -1.22 25.88 4.90
C PRO A 14 -1.30 27.27 5.55
N ILE A 15 -0.32 28.13 5.24
CA ILE A 15 -0.41 29.56 5.58
C ILE A 15 -1.66 30.11 4.88
N GLY A 16 -2.56 30.71 5.65
CA GLY A 16 -3.81 31.25 5.13
C GLY A 16 -3.57 32.42 4.18
N VAL A 17 -3.35 32.16 2.88
CA VAL A 17 -3.44 33.17 1.82
C VAL A 17 -4.91 33.58 1.60
N TYR A 18 -5.86 32.80 2.11
CA TYR A 18 -7.31 32.98 1.98
C TYR A 18 -8.00 33.52 3.26
N ALA A 19 -7.22 34.11 4.16
CA ALA A 19 -7.63 34.60 5.49
C ALA A 19 -8.52 35.85 5.46
N ALA A 20 -8.45 36.63 4.39
CA ALA A 20 -9.22 37.85 4.21
C ALA A 20 -9.94 37.82 2.87
N ASP A 21 -11.00 38.62 2.72
CA ASP A 21 -11.82 38.80 1.52
C ASP A 21 -11.05 39.39 0.31
N MET A 22 -9.80 38.98 0.10
CA MET A 22 -8.99 39.31 -1.06
C MET A 22 -9.24 38.30 -2.18
N ALA A 23 -9.54 38.83 -3.37
CA ALA A 23 -9.56 38.04 -4.58
C ALA A 23 -8.15 37.43 -4.79
N PRO A 24 -8.02 36.09 -4.87
CA PRO A 24 -6.72 35.45 -5.05
C PRO A 24 -6.14 35.84 -6.40
N THR A 25 -4.85 36.21 -6.41
CA THR A 25 -4.12 36.60 -7.63
C THR A 25 -3.79 35.41 -8.53
N THR A 26 -4.01 34.18 -8.06
CA THR A 26 -3.74 32.94 -8.80
C THR A 26 -4.82 31.88 -8.54
N THR A 27 -5.01 30.97 -9.51
CA THR A 27 -5.87 29.79 -9.37
C THR A 27 -5.19 28.63 -8.65
N ALA A 28 -3.88 28.71 -8.42
CA ALA A 28 -3.09 27.68 -7.77
C ALA A 28 -3.40 27.60 -6.27
N GLU A 29 -3.82 26.44 -5.80
CA GLU A 29 -3.87 26.13 -4.38
C GLU A 29 -2.44 25.99 -3.88
N ASP A 30 -1.91 26.97 -3.15
CA ASP A 30 -0.64 26.81 -2.46
C ASP A 30 -0.85 25.93 -1.21
N THR A 31 -0.66 24.63 -1.40
CA THR A 31 -0.73 23.60 -0.34
C THR A 31 0.65 23.07 0.04
N SER A 32 1.74 23.69 -0.45
CA SER A 32 3.02 23.01 -0.67
C SER A 32 3.76 22.54 0.58
N GLU A 33 3.30 22.91 1.78
CA GLU A 33 3.92 22.53 3.06
C GLU A 33 2.94 21.93 4.07
N ALA A 34 1.67 21.72 3.72
CA ALA A 34 0.66 21.25 4.66
C ALA A 34 0.39 19.75 4.54
N SER A 35 0.66 18.98 5.59
CA SER A 35 0.35 17.54 5.59
C SER A 35 -1.16 17.26 5.52
N VAL A 36 -2.03 18.18 5.96
CA VAL A 36 -3.50 18.07 5.91
C VAL A 36 -4.17 19.40 5.55
N VAL A 37 -5.02 19.40 4.54
CA VAL A 37 -5.77 20.59 4.08
C VAL A 37 -7.25 20.29 4.16
N ILE A 38 -7.97 20.99 5.04
CA ILE A 38 -9.44 21.04 5.01
C ILE A 38 -9.84 22.06 3.96
N LYS A 39 -10.72 21.69 3.04
CA LYS A 39 -11.28 22.58 2.04
C LYS A 39 -12.75 22.84 2.31
N ARG A 40 -13.17 24.09 2.08
CA ARG A 40 -14.55 24.55 2.15
C ARG A 40 -15.02 25.01 0.77
N PHE A 41 -16.24 24.68 0.40
CA PHE A 41 -16.82 25.19 -0.84
C PHE A 41 -17.19 26.67 -0.64
N ARG A 42 -16.68 27.56 -1.49
CA ARG A 42 -17.03 28.98 -1.52
C ARG A 42 -17.89 29.24 -2.76
N ASN A 43 -19.13 29.61 -2.53
CA ASN A 43 -20.09 30.04 -3.55
C ASN A 43 -20.13 31.57 -3.74
N ASN A 44 -19.36 32.30 -2.93
CA ASN A 44 -19.23 33.76 -2.94
C ASN A 44 -17.92 34.22 -3.63
N ILE A 45 -17.19 33.30 -4.27
CA ILE A 45 -15.99 33.56 -5.06
C ILE A 45 -16.23 32.96 -6.44
N LEU A 46 -15.92 33.69 -7.51
CA LEU A 46 -16.05 33.20 -8.88
C LEU A 46 -14.68 32.81 -9.47
N PRO A 47 -14.51 31.62 -10.07
CA PRO A 47 -15.49 30.53 -10.11
C PRO A 47 -15.70 29.89 -8.73
N ASN A 48 -16.93 29.44 -8.46
CA ASN A 48 -17.24 28.72 -7.23
C ASN A 48 -16.31 27.51 -7.11
N ARG A 49 -15.59 27.41 -6.00
CA ARG A 49 -14.56 26.38 -5.82
C ARG A 49 -14.35 26.02 -4.37
N PHE A 50 -13.71 24.87 -4.17
CA PHE A 50 -13.13 24.53 -2.87
C PHE A 50 -11.92 25.42 -2.61
N VAL A 51 -11.81 25.96 -1.39
CA VAL A 51 -10.64 26.71 -0.93
C VAL A 51 -10.16 26.15 0.40
N PRO A 52 -8.84 26.15 0.68
CA PRO A 52 -8.30 25.79 1.98
C PRO A 52 -8.93 26.61 3.12
N ALA A 53 -9.30 25.95 4.20
CA ALA A 53 -9.61 26.58 5.47
C ALA A 53 -8.31 27.13 6.08
N ALA A 54 -8.35 28.38 6.53
CA ALA A 54 -7.16 29.06 7.00
C ALA A 54 -6.70 28.49 8.36
N ARG A 55 -5.38 28.37 8.56
CA ARG A 55 -4.80 27.76 9.77
C ARG A 55 -5.28 28.40 11.08
N GLU A 56 -5.57 29.71 11.08
CA GLU A 56 -6.07 30.44 12.24
C GLU A 56 -7.49 30.03 12.64
N LEU A 57 -8.24 29.37 11.76
CA LEU A 57 -9.57 28.82 12.02
C LEU A 57 -9.52 27.33 12.40
N ILE A 58 -8.34 26.73 12.43
CA ILE A 58 -8.14 25.31 12.73
C ILE A 58 -7.36 25.17 14.05
N VAL A 59 -7.63 24.10 14.79
CA VAL A 59 -6.88 23.74 15.99
C VAL A 59 -6.71 22.22 16.09
N GLY A 60 -5.55 21.77 16.56
CA GLY A 60 -5.35 20.36 16.94
C GLY A 60 -6.04 20.06 18.27
N GLY A 61 -6.67 18.89 18.41
CA GLY A 61 -7.30 18.49 19.66
C GLY A 61 -7.58 16.99 19.73
N ASP A 62 -7.75 16.47 20.94
CA ASP A 62 -8.12 15.08 21.16
C ASP A 62 -9.61 14.85 20.83
N LEU A 63 -9.87 14.09 19.76
CA LEU A 63 -11.22 13.75 19.32
C LEU A 63 -11.56 12.28 19.59
N ALA A 64 -10.96 11.67 20.62
CA ALA A 64 -11.31 10.32 21.07
C ALA A 64 -12.82 10.15 21.33
N ASN A 65 -13.47 11.15 21.94
CA ASN A 65 -14.89 11.12 22.30
C ASN A 65 -15.73 12.18 21.57
N PHE A 66 -15.15 12.90 20.60
CA PHE A 66 -15.81 14.05 19.96
C PHE A 66 -16.39 15.07 20.97
N THR A 67 -15.72 15.27 22.11
CA THR A 67 -16.14 16.21 23.17
C THR A 67 -15.26 17.45 23.26
N ALA A 68 -14.15 17.52 22.50
CA ALA A 68 -13.27 18.68 22.50
C ALA A 68 -14.07 19.96 22.17
N ASN A 69 -13.98 20.94 23.06
CA ASN A 69 -14.53 22.27 22.89
C ASN A 69 -13.38 23.27 22.79
N VAL A 70 -13.52 24.24 21.90
CA VAL A 70 -12.56 25.32 21.75
C VAL A 70 -13.12 26.55 22.46
N GLY A 71 -12.74 26.76 23.72
CA GLY A 71 -13.27 27.86 24.52
C GLY A 71 -12.83 29.22 24.00
N GLY A 72 -13.79 30.13 23.74
CA GLY A 72 -13.55 31.57 23.56
C GLY A 72 -12.73 32.01 22.35
N VAL A 73 -12.33 31.11 21.45
CA VAL A 73 -11.55 31.42 20.24
C VAL A 73 -12.38 31.06 19.01
N ALA A 74 -12.40 31.96 18.02
CA ALA A 74 -13.07 31.73 16.73
C ALA A 74 -12.33 30.63 15.93
N LYS A 75 -12.66 29.37 16.19
CA LYS A 75 -12.24 28.21 15.40
C LYS A 75 -13.44 27.60 14.69
N GLU A 76 -13.18 27.06 13.51
CA GLU A 76 -14.16 26.34 12.69
C GLU A 76 -13.95 24.83 12.80
N TRP A 77 -12.68 24.38 12.88
CA TRP A 77 -12.34 22.95 12.86
C TRP A 77 -11.39 22.56 13.99
N VAL A 78 -11.68 21.41 14.61
CA VAL A 78 -10.74 20.65 15.44
C VAL A 78 -10.29 19.43 14.65
N ILE A 79 -8.99 19.17 14.60
CA ILE A 79 -8.40 17.99 13.95
C ILE A 79 -7.66 17.15 14.99
N ASP A 80 -7.92 15.84 14.99
CA ASP A 80 -7.12 14.83 15.68
C ASP A 80 -6.37 14.04 14.60
N PRO A 81 -5.13 14.45 14.25
CA PRO A 81 -4.36 13.80 13.18
C PRO A 81 -4.02 12.34 13.53
N LYS A 82 -3.84 12.03 14.82
CA LYS A 82 -3.52 10.68 15.29
C LYS A 82 -4.63 9.68 14.96
N ARG A 83 -5.90 10.12 15.06
CA ARG A 83 -7.07 9.27 14.80
C ARG A 83 -7.71 9.53 13.44
N GLY A 84 -7.18 10.47 12.65
CA GLY A 84 -7.79 10.91 11.40
C GLY A 84 -9.20 11.50 11.59
N ARG A 85 -9.47 12.10 12.75
CA ARG A 85 -10.81 12.63 13.08
C ARG A 85 -10.85 14.14 12.92
N LEU A 86 -12.01 14.64 12.57
CA LEU A 86 -12.30 16.05 12.38
C LEU A 86 -13.64 16.38 12.99
N ARG A 87 -13.73 17.57 13.59
CA ARG A 87 -14.95 18.07 14.21
C ARG A 87 -15.16 19.51 13.80
N TRP A 88 -16.36 19.81 13.31
CA TRP A 88 -16.84 21.18 13.14
C TRP A 88 -17.21 21.79 14.50
N VAL A 89 -16.67 22.97 14.78
CA VAL A 89 -16.92 23.75 16.00
C VAL A 89 -17.33 25.20 15.69
N GLY A 90 -17.42 25.56 14.40
CA GLY A 90 -17.94 26.85 13.96
C GLY A 90 -19.45 26.99 14.20
N GLY A 91 -19.96 28.21 14.03
CA GLY A 91 -21.40 28.48 14.11
C GLY A 91 -22.16 27.88 12.92
N GLY A 92 -23.40 27.42 13.16
CA GLY A 92 -24.29 26.90 12.12
C GLY A 92 -24.06 25.43 11.76
N ALA A 93 -24.64 25.00 10.63
CA ALA A 93 -24.51 23.64 10.13
C ALA A 93 -23.09 23.36 9.62
N ALA A 94 -22.57 22.17 9.93
CA ALA A 94 -21.25 21.76 9.47
C ALA A 94 -21.22 21.65 7.93
N PRO A 95 -20.28 22.30 7.24
CA PRO A 95 -20.10 22.10 5.82
C PRO A 95 -19.51 20.69 5.56
N PRO A 96 -19.80 20.08 4.39
CA PRO A 96 -19.20 18.80 4.03
C PRO A 96 -17.68 18.95 3.96
N PRO A 97 -16.90 18.27 4.83
CA PRO A 97 -15.46 18.41 4.84
C PRO A 97 -14.86 17.70 3.62
N LEU A 98 -14.13 18.43 2.79
CA LEU A 98 -13.22 17.84 1.83
C LEU A 98 -11.80 17.93 2.41
N VAL A 99 -11.09 16.81 2.48
CA VAL A 99 -9.74 16.77 3.05
C VAL A 99 -8.76 16.30 1.98
N SER A 100 -7.71 17.07 1.78
CA SER A 100 -6.51 16.63 1.06
C SER A 100 -5.42 16.36 2.10
N TYR A 101 -4.65 15.30 1.93
CA TYR A 101 -3.56 14.99 2.84
C TYR A 101 -2.43 14.27 2.12
N HIS A 102 -1.22 14.40 2.66
CA HIS A 102 -0.07 13.64 2.23
C HIS A 102 0.06 12.39 3.11
N TYR A 103 0.18 11.24 2.46
CA TYR A 103 0.42 9.96 3.12
C TYR A 103 1.92 9.66 3.04
N GLY A 104 2.56 9.53 4.20
CA GLY A 104 3.93 9.03 4.33
C GLY A 104 3.94 7.53 4.55
N PHE A 105 4.82 6.84 3.84
CA PHE A 105 5.11 5.42 4.03
C PHE A 105 6.61 5.19 3.85
N SER A 106 7.10 4.09 4.41
CA SER A 106 8.54 3.75 4.43
C SER A 106 9.16 3.66 3.03
N ALA A 107 8.37 3.40 1.98
CA ALA A 107 8.82 3.38 0.59
C ALA A 107 7.69 3.70 -0.40
N ASP A 108 8.07 3.84 -1.66
CA ASP A 108 7.18 3.86 -2.83
C ASP A 108 6.61 2.45 -3.13
N ILE A 109 5.87 1.90 -2.17
CA ILE A 109 5.19 0.59 -2.20
C ILE A 109 3.70 0.80 -1.93
N GLY A 110 2.84 0.07 -2.65
CA GLY A 110 1.38 0.18 -2.55
C GLY A 110 0.81 1.29 -3.43
N ALA A 111 -0.49 1.54 -3.36
CA ALA A 111 -1.21 2.55 -4.14
C ALA A 111 -0.97 4.00 -3.66
N GLY A 112 0.21 4.31 -3.12
CA GLY A 112 0.53 5.63 -2.58
C GLY A 112 0.48 6.76 -3.62
N GLY A 113 0.38 8.01 -3.13
CA GLY A 113 0.38 9.22 -3.95
C GLY A 113 1.77 9.70 -4.39
N TYR A 114 2.74 8.80 -4.49
CA TYR A 114 4.11 9.09 -4.92
C TYR A 114 4.23 9.09 -6.45
N ASP A 115 5.39 9.52 -6.94
CA ASP A 115 5.64 9.63 -8.37
C ASP A 115 5.87 8.25 -9.01
N ARG A 116 5.10 7.97 -10.06
CA ARG A 116 5.16 6.74 -10.86
C ARG A 116 5.36 7.05 -12.35
N SER A 117 5.79 8.26 -12.71
CA SER A 117 5.92 8.67 -14.12
C SER A 117 6.70 7.67 -14.97
N ASP A 118 7.71 7.02 -14.40
CA ASP A 118 8.60 6.10 -15.09
C ASP A 118 7.90 4.82 -15.57
N SER A 119 6.80 4.41 -14.90
CA SER A 119 6.03 3.22 -15.29
C SER A 119 4.85 3.55 -16.22
N LEU A 120 4.47 4.82 -16.35
CA LEU A 120 3.27 5.28 -17.06
C LEU A 120 3.55 5.67 -18.52
N GLY A 121 4.11 4.73 -19.30
CA GLY A 121 4.53 4.98 -20.69
C GLY A 121 3.42 4.87 -21.75
N ALA A 122 2.42 4.01 -21.55
CA ALA A 122 1.38 3.76 -22.54
C ALA A 122 0.38 4.93 -22.66
N ALA A 123 -0.10 5.18 -23.88
CA ALA A 123 -1.06 6.25 -24.17
C ALA A 123 -2.45 5.92 -23.58
N VAL A 124 -3.07 6.89 -22.91
CA VAL A 124 -4.39 6.72 -22.29
C VAL A 124 -5.47 6.69 -23.37
N THR A 125 -6.27 5.63 -23.40
CA THR A 125 -7.39 5.46 -24.34
C THR A 125 -8.73 5.77 -23.67
N ARG A 126 -8.85 5.55 -22.35
CA ARG A 126 -10.06 5.82 -21.56
C ARG A 126 -9.71 6.55 -20.27
N VAL A 127 -10.50 7.56 -19.93
CA VAL A 127 -10.38 8.32 -18.69
C VAL A 127 -11.61 8.05 -17.82
N ILE A 128 -11.38 7.66 -16.57
CA ILE A 128 -12.38 7.40 -15.54
C ILE A 128 -12.21 8.47 -14.45
N SER A 129 -13.30 9.08 -13.97
CA SER A 129 -13.23 10.13 -12.94
C SER A 129 -14.58 10.37 -12.26
N GLY A 130 -14.58 11.10 -11.15
CA GLY A 130 -15.77 11.50 -10.39
C GLY A 130 -16.27 10.46 -9.39
N GLY A 131 -15.59 9.32 -9.27
CA GLY A 131 -16.04 8.19 -8.43
C GLY A 131 -17.28 7.48 -8.99
N GLY A 132 -17.90 6.64 -8.15
CA GLY A 132 -19.12 5.92 -8.51
C GLY A 132 -18.86 4.57 -9.18
N ALA A 133 -19.83 4.07 -9.93
CA ALA A 133 -19.74 2.73 -10.51
C ALA A 133 -18.73 2.66 -11.66
N ILE A 134 -17.94 1.59 -11.71
CA ILE A 134 -17.14 1.22 -12.90
C ILE A 134 -17.90 0.15 -13.66
N GLN A 135 -18.18 0.41 -14.93
CA GLN A 135 -19.06 -0.42 -15.75
C GLN A 135 -18.33 -1.03 -16.95
N THR A 136 -18.78 -2.21 -17.39
CA THR A 136 -18.15 -2.94 -18.52
C THR A 136 -19.09 -3.18 -19.70
N GLY A 137 -20.38 -2.90 -19.55
CA GLY A 137 -21.41 -3.17 -20.56
C GLY A 137 -21.78 -1.99 -21.48
N VAL A 138 -21.38 -0.75 -21.15
CA VAL A 138 -21.80 0.46 -21.88
C VAL A 138 -20.57 1.30 -22.27
N PRO A 139 -20.06 1.18 -23.51
CA PRO A 139 -18.86 1.90 -23.96
C PRO A 139 -18.94 3.44 -23.90
N GLY A 140 -20.15 4.00 -23.85
CA GLY A 140 -20.40 5.43 -23.69
C GLY A 140 -20.44 5.92 -22.24
N ASN A 141 -20.31 5.03 -21.24
CA ASN A 141 -20.28 5.44 -19.84
C ASN A 141 -18.94 6.15 -19.52
N PRO A 142 -18.94 7.27 -18.77
CA PRO A 142 -17.71 7.96 -18.37
C PRO A 142 -16.74 7.10 -17.54
N ASN A 143 -17.25 6.12 -16.80
CA ASN A 143 -16.49 5.14 -16.01
C ASN A 143 -16.50 3.75 -16.67
N PHE A 144 -16.29 3.69 -17.98
CA PHE A 144 -16.22 2.45 -18.74
C PHE A 144 -14.82 1.81 -18.65
N LEU A 145 -14.77 0.56 -18.21
CA LEU A 145 -13.58 -0.29 -18.26
C LEU A 145 -13.63 -1.19 -19.51
N PRO A 146 -12.74 -1.02 -20.52
CA PRO A 146 -12.81 -1.72 -21.79
C PRO A 146 -12.27 -3.17 -21.74
N PRO A 147 -12.53 -4.01 -22.77
CA PRO A 147 -11.99 -5.37 -22.89
C PRO A 147 -10.48 -5.46 -23.16
N GLY A 148 -9.85 -4.39 -23.63
CA GLY A 148 -8.58 -4.49 -24.33
C GLY A 148 -8.75 -4.38 -25.86
N GLY A 149 -7.65 -4.55 -26.59
CA GLY A 149 -7.64 -4.70 -28.05
C GLY A 149 -6.94 -3.58 -28.84
N VAL A 150 -6.37 -2.58 -28.16
CA VAL A 150 -5.58 -1.50 -28.79
C VAL A 150 -4.22 -1.38 -28.09
N ASN A 151 -3.36 -2.40 -28.21
CA ASN A 151 -1.97 -2.50 -27.76
C ASN A 151 -1.39 -1.37 -26.85
N PRO A 152 -1.55 -1.43 -25.51
CA PRO A 152 -2.68 -1.98 -24.75
C PRO A 152 -3.81 -0.95 -24.59
N ASP A 153 -5.05 -1.40 -24.37
CA ASP A 153 -6.15 -0.47 -24.05
C ASP A 153 -5.98 0.03 -22.60
N VAL A 154 -5.68 1.31 -22.43
CA VAL A 154 -5.36 1.93 -21.14
C VAL A 154 -6.56 2.68 -20.57
N ALA A 155 -7.19 2.09 -19.55
CA ALA A 155 -8.14 2.79 -18.71
C ALA A 155 -7.43 3.45 -17.52
N GLN A 156 -7.46 4.79 -17.47
CA GLN A 156 -6.84 5.56 -16.41
C GLN A 156 -7.88 6.25 -15.52
N VAL A 157 -7.81 6.01 -14.21
CA VAL A 157 -8.55 6.77 -13.20
C VAL A 157 -7.80 8.06 -12.87
N LEU A 158 -8.41 9.21 -13.13
CA LEU A 158 -7.75 10.52 -13.06
C LEU A 158 -7.69 11.11 -11.65
N ASP A 159 -8.48 10.59 -10.71
CA ASP A 159 -8.62 11.13 -9.36
C ASP A 159 -8.41 10.08 -8.25
N SER A 160 -8.41 10.55 -7.00
CA SER A 160 -8.36 9.71 -5.80
C SER A 160 -9.76 9.43 -5.24
N GLY A 161 -10.75 9.29 -6.12
CA GLY A 161 -12.15 9.03 -5.75
C GLY A 161 -12.42 7.62 -5.23
N ASN A 162 -13.63 7.41 -4.73
CA ASN A 162 -14.14 6.10 -4.34
C ASN A 162 -15.01 5.52 -5.46
N TYR A 163 -14.70 4.29 -5.88
CA TYR A 163 -15.37 3.59 -6.98
C TYR A 163 -16.09 2.34 -6.47
N ILE A 164 -17.43 2.35 -6.59
CA ILE A 164 -18.32 1.29 -6.11
C ILE A 164 -19.71 1.40 -6.78
N PRO A 165 -20.31 0.30 -7.26
CA PRO A 165 -19.74 -1.04 -7.46
C PRO A 165 -18.79 -1.11 -8.68
N ILE A 166 -18.13 -2.25 -8.87
CA ILE A 166 -17.22 -2.50 -10.00
C ILE A 166 -17.67 -3.76 -10.72
N ASP A 167 -18.05 -3.63 -11.99
CA ASP A 167 -18.50 -4.75 -12.82
C ASP A 167 -17.35 -5.74 -13.09
N ASN A 168 -17.71 -7.00 -13.30
CA ASN A 168 -16.78 -8.01 -13.82
C ASN A 168 -16.31 -7.61 -15.23
N ARG A 169 -15.04 -7.92 -15.53
CA ARG A 169 -14.44 -7.66 -16.84
C ARG A 169 -14.21 -8.98 -17.55
N ASN A 170 -15.00 -9.21 -18.60
CA ASN A 170 -14.86 -10.36 -19.49
C ASN A 170 -14.14 -9.95 -20.77
N GLN A 171 -13.69 -10.97 -21.52
CA GLN A 171 -13.02 -10.80 -22.81
C GLN A 171 -11.75 -9.93 -22.71
N ILE A 172 -11.02 -10.07 -21.60
CA ILE A 172 -9.71 -9.42 -21.46
C ILE A 172 -8.78 -9.97 -22.53
N THR A 173 -8.15 -9.06 -23.27
CA THR A 173 -7.13 -9.36 -24.28
C THR A 173 -5.82 -8.71 -23.88
N GLU A 174 -5.67 -7.40 -24.08
CA GLU A 174 -4.54 -6.58 -23.59
C GLU A 174 -5.10 -5.33 -22.91
N LEU A 175 -5.15 -5.34 -21.58
CA LEU A 175 -5.77 -4.28 -20.76
C LEU A 175 -4.80 -3.75 -19.71
N GLU A 176 -4.62 -2.43 -19.68
CA GLU A 176 -4.00 -1.73 -18.55
C GLU A 176 -5.07 -0.92 -17.84
N PHE A 177 -5.35 -1.26 -16.58
CA PHE A 177 -6.23 -0.48 -15.72
C PHE A 177 -5.41 0.17 -14.60
N ARG A 178 -5.29 1.50 -14.66
CA ARG A 178 -4.33 2.24 -13.84
C ARG A 178 -4.90 3.48 -13.17
N ALA A 179 -4.25 3.93 -12.12
CA ALA A 179 -4.41 5.27 -11.56
C ALA A 179 -3.48 6.28 -12.27
N ALA A 180 -3.91 7.52 -12.38
CA ALA A 180 -3.07 8.64 -12.79
C ALA A 180 -1.91 8.85 -11.80
N ASN A 181 -0.84 9.49 -12.28
CA ASN A 181 0.34 9.74 -11.45
C ASN A 181 -0.04 10.52 -10.18
N ARG A 182 0.53 10.14 -9.03
CA ARG A 182 0.27 10.75 -7.71
C ARG A 182 -1.21 10.72 -7.26
N THR A 183 -2.03 9.85 -7.86
CA THR A 183 -3.42 9.62 -7.44
C THR A 183 -3.57 8.23 -6.83
N ARG A 184 -4.58 8.09 -5.96
CA ARG A 184 -4.90 6.86 -5.23
C ARG A 184 -6.40 6.62 -5.25
N PRO A 185 -6.95 6.09 -6.35
CA PRO A 185 -8.34 5.68 -6.41
C PRO A 185 -8.59 4.48 -5.50
N TYR A 186 -9.72 4.49 -4.80
CA TYR A 186 -10.15 3.39 -3.94
C TYR A 186 -11.33 2.63 -4.56
N LEU A 187 -11.09 1.38 -4.90
CA LEU A 187 -11.98 0.46 -5.57
C LEU A 187 -12.59 -0.47 -4.53
N ARG A 188 -13.91 -0.46 -4.35
CA ARG A 188 -14.58 -1.28 -3.34
C ARG A 188 -15.41 -2.38 -3.98
N LEU A 189 -14.99 -3.62 -3.74
CA LEU A 189 -15.67 -4.81 -4.22
C LEU A 189 -16.98 -5.05 -3.45
N THR A 190 -18.05 -5.30 -4.20
CA THR A 190 -19.37 -5.73 -3.70
C THR A 190 -19.71 -7.19 -4.05
N HIS A 191 -18.83 -7.84 -4.80
CA HIS A 191 -18.83 -9.26 -5.14
C HIS A 191 -17.39 -9.70 -5.46
N ASN A 192 -17.16 -10.99 -5.69
CA ASN A 192 -15.87 -11.44 -6.23
C ASN A 192 -15.63 -10.78 -7.58
N TRP A 193 -14.51 -10.08 -7.75
CA TRP A 193 -14.19 -9.42 -9.00
C TRP A 193 -13.63 -10.42 -9.98
N GLN A 194 -14.39 -10.71 -11.02
CA GLN A 194 -14.02 -11.68 -12.05
C GLN A 194 -13.34 -10.95 -13.20
N LEU A 195 -12.09 -11.32 -13.44
CA LEU A 195 -11.26 -10.85 -14.54
C LEU A 195 -11.02 -12.04 -15.46
N ASN A 196 -11.84 -12.12 -16.50
CA ASN A 196 -11.90 -13.26 -17.42
C ASN A 196 -11.41 -12.88 -18.82
N THR A 197 -10.55 -13.71 -19.38
CA THR A 197 -9.96 -13.47 -20.70
C THR A 197 -10.94 -13.76 -21.84
N ALA A 198 -10.56 -13.35 -23.05
CA ALA A 198 -11.21 -13.79 -24.27
C ALA A 198 -10.85 -15.25 -24.59
N ALA A 199 -11.71 -15.95 -25.32
CA ALA A 199 -11.42 -17.31 -25.74
C ALA A 199 -10.19 -17.33 -26.68
N ALA A 200 -9.22 -18.21 -26.39
CA ALA A 200 -8.03 -18.48 -27.20
C ALA A 200 -7.04 -17.31 -27.38
N GLY A 201 -6.57 -16.69 -26.30
CA GLY A 201 -5.56 -15.62 -26.38
C GLY A 201 -4.48 -15.68 -25.29
N GLU A 202 -3.25 -15.35 -25.66
CA GLU A 202 -2.14 -14.99 -24.77
C GLU A 202 -2.43 -13.64 -24.07
N SER A 203 -3.45 -13.62 -23.20
CA SER A 203 -3.97 -12.35 -22.69
C SER A 203 -3.02 -11.71 -21.68
N GLU A 204 -2.95 -10.38 -21.71
CA GLU A 204 -2.16 -9.56 -20.81
C GLU A 204 -3.04 -8.59 -20.00
N LEU A 205 -2.78 -8.53 -18.69
CA LEU A 205 -3.47 -7.64 -17.77
C LEU A 205 -2.44 -6.88 -16.92
N ILE A 206 -2.56 -5.56 -16.89
CA ILE A 206 -1.79 -4.69 -16.00
C ILE A 206 -2.77 -3.97 -15.07
N LEU A 207 -2.58 -4.12 -13.77
CA LEU A 207 -3.24 -3.30 -12.75
C LEU A 207 -2.19 -2.44 -12.04
N ASP A 208 -2.37 -1.12 -12.06
CA ASP A 208 -1.34 -0.17 -11.62
C ASP A 208 -1.85 0.99 -10.75
N GLY A 209 -1.34 1.13 -9.53
CA GLY A 209 -1.65 2.29 -8.68
C GLY A 209 -3.04 2.29 -8.05
N LEU A 210 -3.75 1.15 -8.04
CA LEU A 210 -5.11 1.03 -7.52
C LEU A 210 -5.11 0.53 -6.08
N TRP A 211 -5.91 1.15 -5.21
CA TRP A 211 -6.23 0.58 -3.90
C TRP A 211 -7.54 -0.20 -4.01
N ILE A 212 -7.51 -1.51 -3.77
CA ILE A 212 -8.67 -2.39 -3.85
C ILE A 212 -9.05 -2.90 -2.46
N GLY A 213 -10.26 -2.59 -2.03
CA GLY A 213 -10.86 -3.11 -0.80
C GLY A 213 -12.21 -3.77 -1.05
N ALA A 214 -12.88 -4.25 0.00
CA ALA A 214 -14.15 -4.96 -0.13
C ALA A 214 -15.16 -4.60 0.97
N THR A 215 -16.45 -4.61 0.62
CA THR A 215 -17.54 -4.47 1.61
C THR A 215 -17.89 -5.79 2.32
N GLY A 216 -17.37 -6.92 1.82
CA GLY A 216 -17.62 -8.26 2.35
C GLY A 216 -16.44 -9.19 2.09
N ALA A 217 -16.62 -10.49 2.31
CA ALA A 217 -15.61 -11.50 2.03
C ALA A 217 -15.56 -11.79 0.52
N PHE A 218 -14.83 -10.97 -0.22
CA PHE A 218 -14.67 -11.05 -1.67
C PHE A 218 -13.21 -11.20 -2.07
N GLN A 219 -13.00 -11.74 -3.26
CA GLN A 219 -11.69 -12.03 -3.84
C GLN A 219 -11.58 -11.41 -5.23
N ILE A 220 -10.35 -11.14 -5.65
CA ILE A 220 -10.03 -10.93 -7.06
C ILE A 220 -9.80 -12.30 -7.68
N ARG A 221 -10.47 -12.60 -8.79
CA ARG A 221 -10.41 -13.90 -9.47
C ARG A 221 -9.88 -13.73 -10.88
N LEU A 222 -8.70 -14.30 -11.12
CA LEU A 222 -8.14 -14.44 -12.46
C LEU A 222 -8.70 -15.72 -13.10
N LEU A 223 -9.41 -15.56 -14.21
CA LEU A 223 -10.13 -16.60 -14.95
C LEU A 223 -9.71 -16.60 -16.43
N GLY A 224 -9.82 -17.75 -17.08
CA GLY A 224 -9.36 -17.93 -18.46
C GLY A 224 -7.84 -18.12 -18.54
N ASP A 225 -7.26 -17.87 -19.71
CA ASP A 225 -5.85 -18.09 -20.01
C ASP A 225 -5.10 -16.76 -20.14
N TYR A 226 -4.15 -16.52 -19.24
CA TYR A 226 -3.26 -15.35 -19.26
C TYR A 226 -1.82 -15.77 -19.57
N LYS A 227 -1.19 -15.04 -20.48
CA LYS A 227 0.27 -15.09 -20.64
C LYS A 227 0.97 -14.31 -19.54
N LEU A 228 0.49 -13.10 -19.27
CA LEU A 228 1.12 -12.22 -18.29
C LEU A 228 0.07 -11.42 -17.51
N VAL A 229 0.16 -11.46 -16.19
CA VAL A 229 -0.55 -10.53 -15.30
C VAL A 229 0.48 -9.75 -14.51
N THR A 230 0.43 -8.42 -14.57
CA THR A 230 1.31 -7.52 -13.83
C THR A 230 0.49 -6.71 -12.84
N LEU A 231 0.82 -6.83 -11.56
CA LEU A 231 0.26 -6.08 -10.46
C LEU A 231 1.34 -5.17 -9.90
N ARG A 232 1.21 -3.86 -10.07
CA ARG A 232 2.24 -2.92 -9.63
C ARG A 232 1.68 -1.74 -8.88
N HIS A 233 2.41 -1.27 -7.87
CA HIS A 233 1.96 -0.14 -7.05
C HIS A 233 0.52 -0.33 -6.52
N LEU A 234 0.13 -1.58 -6.25
CA LEU A 234 -1.22 -1.90 -5.79
C LEU A 234 -1.25 -1.99 -4.28
N THR A 235 -2.37 -1.56 -3.70
CA THR A 235 -2.74 -1.95 -2.34
C THR A 235 -4.01 -2.77 -2.44
N ILE A 236 -3.90 -4.08 -2.30
CA ILE A 236 -5.05 -4.97 -2.14
C ILE A 236 -5.20 -5.19 -0.64
N ASP A 237 -6.31 -4.74 -0.05
CA ASP A 237 -6.54 -4.75 1.40
C ASP A 237 -6.10 -6.10 2.00
N PRO A 238 -5.04 -6.14 2.82
CA PRO A 238 -4.54 -7.40 3.39
C PRO A 238 -5.35 -7.89 4.58
N GLY A 239 -6.20 -7.03 5.15
CA GLY A 239 -6.95 -7.28 6.37
C GLY A 239 -6.55 -6.31 7.49
N GLY A 240 -7.07 -6.55 8.69
CA GLY A 240 -6.76 -5.80 9.90
C GLY A 240 -7.92 -4.92 10.37
N VAL A 241 -7.59 -3.78 10.97
CA VAL A 241 -8.55 -2.82 11.52
C VAL A 241 -8.22 -1.40 11.09
N ASP A 242 -9.25 -0.62 10.81
CA ASP A 242 -9.09 0.80 10.51
C ASP A 242 -8.86 1.64 11.79
N ALA A 243 -8.61 2.94 11.64
CA ALA A 243 -8.38 3.86 12.75
C ALA A 243 -9.59 4.02 13.70
N SER A 244 -10.77 3.55 13.31
CA SER A 244 -11.99 3.53 14.12
C SER A 244 -12.26 2.17 14.76
N GLY A 245 -11.40 1.18 14.50
CA GLY A 245 -11.54 -0.20 14.98
C GLY A 245 -12.49 -1.05 14.13
N ASN A 246 -12.94 -0.58 12.97
CA ASN A 246 -13.73 -1.40 12.06
C ASN A 246 -12.83 -2.39 11.34
N VAL A 247 -13.36 -3.58 11.05
CA VAL A 247 -12.62 -4.61 10.33
C VAL A 247 -12.36 -4.20 8.89
N ILE A 248 -11.08 -4.21 8.49
CA ILE A 248 -10.66 -4.22 7.10
C ILE A 248 -10.69 -5.68 6.64
N ARG A 249 -11.48 -5.97 5.62
CA ARG A 249 -11.58 -7.33 5.08
C ARG A 249 -10.40 -7.57 4.14
N ALA A 250 -9.66 -8.65 4.39
CA ALA A 250 -8.65 -9.13 3.46
C ALA A 250 -9.30 -9.44 2.11
N VAL A 251 -8.65 -9.04 1.02
CA VAL A 251 -9.03 -9.35 -0.37
C VAL A 251 -7.99 -10.29 -0.97
N PRO A 252 -8.23 -11.62 -0.96
CA PRO A 252 -7.31 -12.57 -1.56
C PRO A 252 -7.27 -12.46 -3.09
N LEU A 253 -6.09 -12.70 -3.64
CA LEU A 253 -5.89 -12.93 -5.07
C LEU A 253 -6.03 -14.43 -5.35
N SER A 254 -7.06 -14.81 -6.10
CA SER A 254 -7.36 -16.20 -6.44
C SER A 254 -7.12 -16.46 -7.92
N ILE A 255 -6.17 -17.33 -8.22
CA ILE A 255 -5.90 -17.85 -9.56
C ILE A 255 -6.78 -19.08 -9.76
N ARG A 256 -7.73 -18.99 -10.70
CA ARG A 256 -8.70 -20.05 -11.02
C ARG A 256 -8.70 -20.47 -12.49
N GLY A 257 -8.09 -19.67 -13.36
CA GLY A 257 -7.73 -20.04 -14.72
C GLY A 257 -6.25 -20.44 -14.83
N ASN A 258 -5.70 -20.41 -16.05
CA ASN A 258 -4.29 -20.63 -16.30
C ASN A 258 -3.56 -19.28 -16.41
N VAL A 259 -2.49 -19.10 -15.63
CA VAL A 259 -1.63 -17.91 -15.67
C VAL A 259 -0.20 -18.38 -15.87
N GLU A 260 0.40 -18.10 -17.02
CA GLU A 260 1.79 -18.47 -17.29
C GLU A 260 2.75 -17.66 -16.41
N LYS A 261 2.56 -16.34 -16.32
CA LYS A 261 3.38 -15.47 -15.48
C LYS A 261 2.55 -14.43 -14.72
N LEU A 262 2.71 -14.39 -13.40
CA LEU A 262 2.19 -13.35 -12.53
C LEU A 262 3.36 -12.57 -11.91
N VAL A 263 3.43 -11.27 -12.19
CA VAL A 263 4.42 -10.36 -11.62
C VAL A 263 3.73 -9.43 -10.63
N ILE A 264 4.27 -9.35 -9.41
CA ILE A 264 3.85 -8.42 -8.38
C ILE A 264 5.05 -7.56 -8.01
N GLU A 265 4.93 -6.25 -8.17
CA GLU A 265 6.02 -5.32 -7.86
C GLU A 265 5.53 -4.12 -7.05
N LYS A 266 6.33 -3.65 -6.09
CA LYS A 266 6.05 -2.44 -5.31
C LYS A 266 4.62 -2.41 -4.76
N SER A 267 4.10 -3.55 -4.31
CA SER A 267 2.69 -3.72 -3.95
C SER A 267 2.52 -4.25 -2.52
N ILE A 268 1.39 -3.91 -1.92
CA ILE A 268 0.88 -4.53 -0.69
C ILE A 268 -0.29 -5.40 -1.12
N VAL A 269 -0.19 -6.70 -0.91
CA VAL A 269 -1.23 -7.65 -1.33
C VAL A 269 -1.65 -8.55 -0.19
N GLY A 270 -2.93 -8.90 -0.18
CA GLY A 270 -3.45 -9.98 0.66
C GLY A 270 -2.98 -11.36 0.19
N PRO A 271 -3.57 -12.44 0.71
CA PRO A 271 -3.16 -13.81 0.38
C PRO A 271 -3.29 -14.14 -1.12
N ILE A 272 -2.30 -14.84 -1.67
CA ILE A 272 -2.25 -15.28 -3.08
C ILE A 272 -2.43 -16.80 -3.13
N ARG A 273 -3.41 -17.26 -3.92
CA ARG A 273 -3.77 -18.68 -3.96
C ARG A 273 -4.15 -19.17 -5.34
N VAL A 274 -3.58 -20.30 -5.71
CA VAL A 274 -4.13 -21.16 -6.77
C VAL A 274 -5.29 -21.97 -6.19
N GLN A 275 -6.46 -21.95 -6.85
CA GLN A 275 -7.67 -22.63 -6.36
C GLN A 275 -8.41 -23.37 -7.48
N GLY A 276 -9.05 -24.48 -7.11
CA GLY A 276 -9.85 -25.27 -8.05
C GLY A 276 -8.97 -25.90 -9.13
N ALA A 277 -9.32 -25.67 -10.39
CA ALA A 277 -8.54 -26.11 -11.56
C ALA A 277 -7.57 -25.02 -12.07
N GLY A 278 -7.31 -23.98 -11.28
CA GLY A 278 -6.36 -22.94 -11.65
C GLY A 278 -4.93 -23.45 -11.67
N GLU A 279 -4.10 -22.83 -12.51
CA GLU A 279 -2.67 -23.13 -12.64
C GLU A 279 -1.88 -21.82 -12.71
N LEU A 280 -0.72 -21.79 -12.06
CA LEU A 280 0.21 -20.66 -12.09
C LEU A 280 1.62 -21.17 -12.34
N THR A 281 2.18 -20.93 -13.52
CA THR A 281 3.50 -21.49 -13.87
C THR A 281 4.63 -20.72 -13.20
N ASN A 282 4.63 -19.39 -13.27
CA ASN A 282 5.64 -18.53 -12.65
C ASN A 282 4.99 -17.40 -11.83
N LEU A 283 5.32 -17.33 -10.55
CA LEU A 283 5.01 -16.20 -9.67
C LEU A 283 6.31 -15.45 -9.36
N GLU A 284 6.40 -14.18 -9.75
CA GLU A 284 7.50 -13.29 -9.40
C GLU A 284 7.00 -12.16 -8.52
N ILE A 285 7.55 -12.03 -7.31
CA ILE A 285 7.23 -10.94 -6.38
C ILE A 285 8.51 -10.19 -6.05
N ARG A 286 8.50 -8.86 -6.22
CA ARG A 286 9.63 -7.99 -5.89
C ARG A 286 9.22 -6.72 -5.15
N ASP A 287 10.06 -6.27 -4.23
CA ASP A 287 9.90 -4.99 -3.51
C ASP A 287 8.49 -4.83 -2.93
N SER A 288 7.93 -5.90 -2.35
CA SER A 288 6.51 -6.00 -2.03
C SER A 288 6.26 -6.62 -0.67
N ILE A 289 5.05 -6.40 -0.16
CA ILE A 289 4.56 -6.97 1.09
C ILE A 289 3.39 -7.88 0.77
N VAL A 290 3.46 -9.15 1.20
CA VAL A 290 2.35 -10.11 1.15
C VAL A 290 1.89 -10.33 2.58
N ASP A 291 0.65 -10.01 2.89
CA ASP A 291 0.13 -10.13 4.26
C ASP A 291 -1.09 -11.05 4.30
N GLY A 292 -0.92 -12.17 5.03
CA GLY A 292 -1.92 -13.17 5.33
C GLY A 292 -2.08 -13.42 6.83
N GLN A 293 -1.77 -12.45 7.70
CA GLN A 293 -1.93 -12.60 9.16
C GLN A 293 -3.39 -12.86 9.57
N GLU A 294 -4.33 -12.21 8.89
CA GLU A 294 -5.78 -12.33 9.15
C GLU A 294 -6.44 -13.46 8.34
N SER A 295 -5.62 -14.40 7.83
CA SER A 295 -6.07 -15.47 6.97
C SER A 295 -5.90 -16.84 7.63
N PRO A 296 -6.92 -17.73 7.56
CA PRO A 296 -6.82 -19.09 8.09
C PRO A 296 -6.02 -20.05 7.20
N ALA A 297 -5.56 -19.60 6.05
CA ALA A 297 -4.76 -20.38 5.09
C ALA A 297 -3.48 -19.61 4.74
N PRO A 298 -2.47 -20.27 4.14
CA PRO A 298 -1.20 -19.66 3.80
C PRO A 298 -1.35 -18.32 3.06
N ALA A 299 -0.39 -17.43 3.31
CA ALA A 299 -0.26 -16.14 2.64
C ALA A 299 0.10 -16.35 1.15
N ILE A 300 0.93 -17.35 0.85
CA ILE A 300 1.22 -17.79 -0.51
C ILE A 300 0.96 -19.30 -0.59
N SER A 301 0.08 -19.71 -1.50
CA SER A 301 -0.21 -21.11 -1.79
C SER A 301 -0.19 -21.35 -3.30
N VAL A 302 0.92 -21.91 -3.78
CA VAL A 302 1.16 -22.24 -5.20
C VAL A 302 1.64 -23.69 -5.27
N PRO A 303 0.70 -24.66 -5.33
CA PRO A 303 1.00 -26.07 -5.17
C PRO A 303 1.75 -26.68 -6.36
N ALA A 304 1.64 -26.05 -7.53
CA ALA A 304 2.39 -26.37 -8.74
C ALA A 304 2.76 -25.04 -9.41
N GLY A 305 4.06 -24.77 -9.54
CA GLY A 305 4.58 -23.50 -10.08
C GLY A 305 5.85 -23.02 -9.38
N ARG A 306 6.68 -22.28 -10.12
CA ARG A 306 7.91 -21.69 -9.58
C ARG A 306 7.61 -20.32 -8.97
N VAL A 307 8.03 -20.14 -7.72
CA VAL A 307 7.86 -18.88 -6.99
C VAL A 307 9.22 -18.22 -6.79
N THR A 308 9.37 -16.99 -7.28
CA THR A 308 10.55 -16.14 -7.09
C THR A 308 10.20 -14.94 -6.22
N LEU A 309 10.91 -14.77 -5.10
CA LEU A 309 10.75 -13.66 -4.16
C LEU A 309 12.07 -12.87 -4.09
N ARG A 310 12.01 -11.55 -4.29
CA ARG A 310 13.18 -10.66 -4.23
C ARG A 310 12.87 -9.41 -3.42
N SER A 311 13.53 -9.21 -2.28
CA SER A 311 13.21 -8.08 -1.38
C SER A 311 11.71 -8.07 -1.05
N VAL A 312 11.22 -9.14 -0.45
CA VAL A 312 9.79 -9.31 -0.11
C VAL A 312 9.65 -9.55 1.39
N THR A 313 8.64 -8.94 2.01
CA THR A 313 8.20 -9.32 3.36
C THR A 313 6.89 -10.09 3.26
N VAL A 314 6.88 -11.34 3.73
CA VAL A 314 5.69 -12.18 3.78
C VAL A 314 5.26 -12.36 5.23
N PHE A 315 4.10 -11.82 5.58
CA PHE A 315 3.46 -12.11 6.84
C PHE A 315 2.49 -13.29 6.69
N GLY A 316 2.89 -14.45 7.20
CA GLY A 316 2.08 -15.67 7.16
C GLY A 316 2.81 -16.83 6.48
N GLU A 317 2.12 -17.97 6.41
CA GLU A 317 2.69 -19.23 5.94
C GLU A 317 2.86 -19.25 4.42
N VAL A 318 3.84 -20.02 3.94
CA VAL A 318 4.15 -20.19 2.52
C VAL A 318 4.19 -21.68 2.19
N GLU A 319 3.34 -22.10 1.25
CA GLU A 319 3.28 -23.47 0.74
C GLU A 319 3.47 -23.46 -0.77
N VAL A 320 4.61 -23.97 -1.24
CA VAL A 320 4.99 -23.89 -2.65
C VAL A 320 5.73 -25.15 -3.11
N GLU A 321 5.73 -25.42 -4.41
CA GLU A 321 6.53 -26.53 -4.96
C GLU A 321 8.01 -26.15 -5.13
N TRP A 322 8.30 -25.03 -5.80
CA TRP A 322 9.65 -24.50 -5.99
C TRP A 322 9.76 -23.06 -5.48
N LEU A 323 10.90 -22.73 -4.89
CA LEU A 323 11.17 -21.40 -4.33
C LEU A 323 12.57 -20.88 -4.71
N ASP A 324 12.63 -19.67 -5.26
CA ASP A 324 13.84 -18.86 -5.32
C ASP A 324 13.62 -17.59 -4.50
N ALA A 325 14.24 -17.50 -3.33
CA ALA A 325 14.10 -16.35 -2.44
C ALA A 325 15.46 -15.66 -2.24
N SER A 326 15.46 -14.35 -2.40
CA SER A 326 16.61 -13.47 -2.21
C SER A 326 16.17 -12.24 -1.41
N GLU A 327 16.93 -11.85 -0.38
CA GLU A 327 16.61 -10.70 0.48
C GLU A 327 15.18 -10.74 1.04
N THR A 328 14.63 -11.93 1.27
CA THR A 328 13.21 -12.13 1.58
C THR A 328 13.02 -12.51 3.05
N LEU A 329 12.01 -11.94 3.69
CA LEU A 329 11.66 -12.19 5.09
C LEU A 329 10.28 -12.85 5.17
N ILE A 330 10.21 -14.09 5.67
CA ILE A 330 8.96 -14.85 5.82
C ILE A 330 8.69 -15.10 7.30
N THR A 331 7.64 -14.51 7.86
CA THR A 331 7.35 -14.61 9.30
C THR A 331 6.52 -15.84 9.68
N GLY A 332 5.97 -16.57 8.71
CA GLY A 332 5.20 -17.79 8.93
C GLY A 332 5.91 -19.03 8.39
N PHE A 333 5.42 -20.20 8.81
CA PHE A 333 6.01 -21.48 8.44
C PHE A 333 6.11 -21.61 6.92
N THR A 334 7.27 -22.06 6.43
CA THR A 334 7.48 -22.26 5.01
C THR A 334 7.68 -23.73 4.72
N ASN A 335 6.92 -24.26 3.77
CA ASN A 335 7.06 -25.62 3.28
C ASN A 335 7.24 -25.62 1.76
N VAL A 336 8.45 -25.94 1.32
CA VAL A 336 8.80 -26.12 -0.09
C VAL A 336 8.86 -27.60 -0.41
N THR A 337 8.01 -28.07 -1.33
CA THR A 337 7.92 -29.51 -1.66
C THR A 337 9.17 -30.03 -2.37
N ASN A 338 9.69 -29.29 -3.35
CA ASN A 338 10.91 -29.63 -4.07
C ASN A 338 12.07 -28.73 -3.63
N THR A 339 12.92 -29.25 -2.74
CA THR A 339 14.09 -28.52 -2.21
C THR A 339 15.39 -28.82 -2.99
N GLN A 340 15.34 -29.68 -4.01
CA GLN A 340 16.52 -30.00 -4.84
C GLN A 340 16.76 -28.93 -5.92
N GLU A 341 15.73 -28.17 -6.25
CA GLU A 341 15.79 -27.04 -7.17
C GLU A 341 15.25 -25.79 -6.49
N GLY A 342 15.98 -24.68 -6.64
CA GLY A 342 15.65 -23.41 -6.00
C GLY A 342 16.81 -22.88 -5.15
N CYS A 343 16.63 -21.70 -4.57
CA CYS A 343 17.62 -21.04 -3.73
C CYS A 343 16.93 -20.29 -2.60
N PHE A 344 17.51 -20.32 -1.40
CA PHE A 344 17.09 -19.47 -0.30
C PHE A 344 18.31 -18.70 0.19
N ARG A 345 18.50 -17.46 -0.26
CA ARG A 345 19.74 -16.70 -0.02
C ARG A 345 19.50 -15.33 0.60
N PHE A 346 20.40 -14.88 1.47
CA PHE A 346 20.32 -13.56 2.13
C PHE A 346 18.94 -13.28 2.75
N SER A 347 18.27 -14.35 3.19
CA SER A 347 16.85 -14.36 3.52
C SER A 347 16.64 -14.84 4.95
N ALA A 348 15.48 -14.54 5.51
CA ALA A 348 15.10 -14.98 6.85
C ALA A 348 13.72 -15.65 6.83
N VAL A 349 13.59 -16.76 7.53
CA VAL A 349 12.34 -17.51 7.67
C VAL A 349 12.12 -17.90 9.12
N VAL A 350 10.86 -18.04 9.53
CA VAL A 350 10.57 -18.58 10.86
C VAL A 350 11.06 -20.03 10.91
N GLU A 351 11.75 -20.40 11.96
CA GLU A 351 12.28 -21.76 12.11
C GLU A 351 11.17 -22.79 12.30
N ARG A 352 10.16 -22.42 13.12
CA ARG A 352 9.08 -23.26 13.65
C ARG A 352 9.45 -24.73 13.90
N GLN A 353 10.30 -24.93 14.89
CA GLN A 353 10.30 -26.14 15.71
C GLN A 353 9.12 -26.03 16.71
N ASP A 354 8.37 -27.11 16.95
CA ASP A 354 7.45 -27.12 18.09
C ASP A 354 8.34 -27.03 19.36
N PRO A 355 8.19 -25.99 20.20
CA PRO A 355 9.03 -25.83 21.39
C PRO A 355 8.93 -27.01 22.37
N LEU A 356 7.84 -27.79 22.29
CA LEU A 356 7.58 -28.98 23.11
C LEU A 356 7.92 -30.29 22.39
N ASN A 357 8.15 -30.24 21.07
CA ASN A 357 8.52 -31.41 20.26
C ASN A 357 9.68 -31.08 19.33
N LEU A 358 10.90 -31.36 19.82
CA LEU A 358 12.15 -31.17 19.07
C LEU A 358 12.24 -31.96 17.76
N ALA A 359 11.36 -32.94 17.54
CA ALA A 359 11.28 -33.71 16.30
C ALA A 359 10.28 -33.12 15.28
N SER A 360 9.57 -32.04 15.62
CA SER A 360 8.70 -31.32 14.68
C SER A 360 9.53 -30.72 13.54
N PRO A 361 9.07 -30.79 12.28
CA PRO A 361 9.83 -30.29 11.15
C PRO A 361 9.94 -28.76 11.21
N HIS A 362 11.16 -28.26 11.02
CA HIS A 362 11.41 -26.83 10.84
C HIS A 362 10.90 -26.39 9.46
N SER A 363 10.84 -25.08 9.22
CA SER A 363 10.54 -24.56 7.89
C SER A 363 11.46 -25.21 6.86
N ARG A 364 10.85 -25.81 5.84
CA ARG A 364 11.53 -26.53 4.78
C ARG A 364 11.70 -25.59 3.60
N VAL A 365 12.94 -25.17 3.37
CA VAL A 365 13.34 -24.31 2.24
C VAL A 365 14.41 -25.01 1.39
N PRO A 366 14.64 -24.57 0.13
CA PRO A 366 15.79 -25.00 -0.67
C PRO A 366 17.12 -24.64 0.02
N HIS A 367 18.23 -25.08 -0.56
CA HIS A 367 19.56 -24.94 0.06
C HIS A 367 19.82 -23.50 0.55
N PRO A 368 19.92 -23.28 1.88
CA PRO A 368 20.07 -21.95 2.43
C PRO A 368 21.51 -21.45 2.26
N TYR A 369 21.67 -20.20 1.81
CA TYR A 369 22.96 -19.53 1.68
C TYR A 369 22.90 -18.18 2.41
N GLU A 370 23.79 -17.95 3.39
CA GLU A 370 23.81 -16.72 4.19
C GLU A 370 22.40 -16.28 4.67
N SER A 371 21.63 -17.25 5.17
CA SER A 371 20.22 -17.08 5.51
C SER A 371 19.95 -17.51 6.95
N TYR A 372 18.87 -17.01 7.53
CA TYR A 372 18.60 -17.10 8.96
C TYR A 372 17.27 -17.82 9.23
N PHE A 373 17.31 -18.79 10.13
CA PHE A 373 16.13 -19.39 10.72
C PHE A 373 15.91 -18.73 12.07
N VAL A 374 14.76 -18.07 12.23
CA VAL A 374 14.47 -17.23 13.40
C VAL A 374 13.34 -17.88 14.22
N PRO A 375 13.48 -18.08 15.54
CA PRO A 375 12.45 -18.74 16.35
C PRO A 375 11.08 -18.08 16.24
N ASP A 376 11.06 -16.76 16.35
CA ASP A 376 9.91 -15.89 16.15
C ASP A 376 10.37 -14.51 15.68
N PHE A 377 9.44 -13.69 15.21
CA PHE A 377 9.73 -12.31 14.76
C PHE A 377 9.12 -11.26 15.69
N ASP A 378 8.83 -11.60 16.94
CA ASP A 378 8.16 -10.69 17.86
C ASP A 378 9.07 -9.49 18.16
N GLY A 379 8.48 -8.28 18.19
CA GLY A 379 9.24 -7.03 18.37
C GLY A 379 10.22 -6.67 17.24
N THR A 380 10.22 -7.40 16.12
CA THR A 380 11.12 -7.16 14.98
C THR A 380 10.67 -6.00 14.09
N PHE A 381 9.38 -5.68 14.06
CA PHE A 381 8.81 -4.67 13.17
C PHE A 381 8.36 -3.42 13.93
N THR A 382 8.48 -2.25 13.31
CA THR A 382 7.89 -0.99 13.81
C THR A 382 6.37 -1.12 13.91
N SER A 383 5.73 -1.72 12.91
CA SER A 383 4.33 -2.13 12.94
C SER A 383 4.08 -3.34 12.05
N ARG A 384 3.17 -4.21 12.51
CA ARG A 384 2.57 -5.30 11.70
C ARG A 384 1.12 -5.01 11.32
N VAL A 385 0.58 -3.88 11.76
CA VAL A 385 -0.80 -3.48 11.49
C VAL A 385 -0.83 -2.63 10.24
N PHE A 386 -1.53 -3.13 9.22
CA PHE A 386 -1.77 -2.39 7.99
C PHE A 386 -2.48 -1.05 8.28
N GLY A 387 -2.05 0.00 7.58
CA GLY A 387 -2.56 1.37 7.77
C GLY A 387 -1.77 2.21 8.79
N LEU A 388 -0.84 1.62 9.56
CA LEU A 388 0.13 2.37 10.35
C LEU A 388 1.39 2.71 9.53
N PRO A 389 2.06 3.85 9.77
CA PRO A 389 3.15 4.36 8.91
C PRO A 389 4.35 3.41 8.82
N GLY A 390 4.71 2.73 9.92
CA GLY A 390 5.81 1.75 9.96
C GLY A 390 5.40 0.32 9.58
N PHE A 391 4.30 0.13 8.84
CA PHE A 391 3.84 -1.21 8.46
C PHE A 391 4.91 -1.96 7.67
N ALA A 392 5.24 -3.16 8.16
CA ALA A 392 6.30 -4.05 7.65
C ALA A 392 7.74 -3.52 7.73
N GLN A 393 7.97 -2.31 8.24
CA GLN A 393 9.30 -1.77 8.42
C GLN A 393 9.99 -2.48 9.59
N LEU A 394 11.25 -2.87 9.41
CA LEU A 394 12.05 -3.38 10.54
C LEU A 394 12.23 -2.28 11.58
N SER A 395 12.04 -2.65 12.84
CA SER A 395 12.33 -1.77 13.98
C SER A 395 13.84 -1.54 14.10
N GLU A 396 14.25 -0.41 14.65
CA GLU A 396 15.65 -0.18 15.04
C GLU A 396 16.16 -1.21 16.07
N SER A 397 15.25 -1.79 16.85
CA SER A 397 15.55 -2.87 17.80
C SER A 397 15.65 -4.24 17.15
N ALA A 398 15.35 -4.38 15.86
CA ALA A 398 15.44 -5.66 15.17
C ALA A 398 16.88 -6.21 15.23
N PRO A 399 17.04 -7.54 15.34
CA PRO A 399 18.35 -8.18 15.33
C PRO A 399 19.21 -7.69 14.16
N LEU A 400 20.51 -7.50 14.42
CA LEU A 400 21.43 -6.91 13.44
C LEU A 400 21.49 -7.74 12.14
N PHE A 401 21.39 -9.07 12.25
CA PHE A 401 21.39 -9.95 11.09
C PHE A 401 20.16 -9.75 10.18
N LEU A 402 19.05 -9.22 10.67
CA LEU A 402 17.91 -8.82 9.81
C LEU A 402 18.14 -7.44 9.21
N ARG A 403 18.68 -6.49 9.99
CA ARG A 403 18.95 -5.12 9.53
C ARG A 403 20.13 -5.00 8.57
N ARG A 404 20.97 -6.04 8.45
CA ARG A 404 22.20 -6.04 7.64
C ARG A 404 22.40 -7.33 6.84
N GLY A 405 21.39 -8.19 6.76
CA GLY A 405 21.53 -9.54 6.19
C GLY A 405 21.30 -9.66 4.68
N ALA A 406 20.97 -8.57 3.99
CA ALA A 406 20.89 -8.58 2.52
C ALA A 406 22.27 -8.73 1.87
N GLU A 407 22.33 -9.16 0.60
CA GLU A 407 23.58 -9.39 -0.17
C GLU A 407 24.55 -8.19 -0.14
N ASN A 408 24.02 -6.97 -0.10
CA ASN A 408 24.79 -5.72 -0.09
C ASN A 408 24.93 -5.09 1.31
N GLY A 409 24.57 -5.81 2.38
CA GLY A 409 24.58 -5.32 3.75
C GLY A 409 23.41 -4.42 4.13
N SER A 410 22.35 -4.37 3.30
CA SER A 410 21.07 -3.73 3.62
C SER A 410 20.20 -4.63 4.51
N GLU A 411 19.00 -4.15 4.83
CA GLU A 411 18.00 -4.91 5.57
C GLU A 411 17.34 -6.00 4.71
N ILE A 412 16.96 -7.12 5.32
CA ILE A 412 16.18 -8.19 4.67
C ILE A 412 14.70 -7.77 4.62
N GLY A 413 14.03 -8.02 3.49
CA GLY A 413 12.60 -7.83 3.30
C GLY A 413 12.24 -6.78 2.25
N ALA A 414 10.98 -6.32 2.27
CA ALA A 414 10.39 -5.39 1.31
C ALA A 414 11.17 -4.08 1.10
N PHE A 415 11.92 -3.66 2.11
CA PHE A 415 12.63 -2.37 2.13
C PHE A 415 14.13 -2.48 1.83
N SER A 416 14.64 -3.68 1.50
CA SER A 416 16.06 -3.92 1.20
C SER A 416 16.63 -2.92 0.18
N GLY A 417 15.88 -2.66 -0.89
CA GLY A 417 16.28 -1.74 -1.97
C GLY A 417 16.43 -0.27 -1.55
N LEU A 418 15.94 0.13 -0.37
CA LEU A 418 16.12 1.51 0.12
C LEU A 418 17.54 1.78 0.61
N LEU A 419 18.31 0.74 0.94
CA LEU A 419 19.68 0.86 1.45
C LEU A 419 19.77 1.72 2.71
N ASN A 420 18.71 1.78 3.53
CA ASN A 420 18.64 2.62 4.74
C ASN A 420 19.83 2.40 5.68
N PRO A 421 20.26 1.15 5.96
CA PRO A 421 21.40 0.93 6.83
C PRO A 421 22.71 1.48 6.24
N ILE A 422 22.91 1.40 4.92
CA ILE A 422 24.09 1.93 4.22
C ILE A 422 24.09 3.46 4.20
N LYS A 423 22.92 4.06 3.93
CA LYS A 423 22.73 5.52 3.99
C LYS A 423 23.05 6.06 5.38
N LEU A 424 22.61 5.36 6.43
CA LEU A 424 22.90 5.73 7.81
C LEU A 424 24.39 5.64 8.14
N ASP A 425 25.11 4.60 7.69
CA ASP A 425 26.55 4.50 7.90
C ASP A 425 27.30 5.61 7.17
N SER A 426 26.88 5.94 5.95
CA SER A 426 27.45 7.03 5.17
C SER A 426 27.23 8.38 5.85
N LEU A 427 26.03 8.59 6.40
CA LEU A 427 25.73 9.79 7.19
C LEU A 427 26.59 9.85 8.45
N ARG A 428 26.71 8.75 9.20
CA ARG A 428 27.54 8.67 10.41
C ARG A 428 29.00 8.99 10.11
N ALA A 429 29.57 8.39 9.08
CA ALA A 429 30.94 8.67 8.65
C ALA A 429 31.15 10.16 8.35
N LYS A 430 30.18 10.83 7.72
CA LYS A 430 30.25 12.27 7.43
C LYS A 430 30.09 13.12 8.69
N VAL A 431 29.21 12.74 9.60
CA VAL A 431 29.08 13.44 10.88
C VAL A 431 30.37 13.32 11.68
N ASP A 432 30.98 12.13 11.76
CA ASP A 432 32.24 11.92 12.48
C ASP A 432 33.41 12.70 11.85
N GLU A 433 33.40 12.90 10.54
CA GLU A 433 34.39 13.70 9.80
C GLU A 433 34.26 15.21 10.08
N PHE A 434 33.03 15.73 10.18
CA PHE A 434 32.75 17.17 10.20
C PHE A 434 32.21 17.71 11.54
N ALA A 435 31.94 16.85 12.52
CA ALA A 435 31.42 17.27 13.82
C ALA A 435 32.44 18.13 14.59
N PRO A 436 32.03 19.32 15.09
CA PRO A 436 32.86 20.11 15.98
C PRO A 436 33.27 19.31 17.23
N PHE A 437 34.50 19.55 17.69
CA PHE A 437 35.02 18.90 18.88
C PHE A 437 34.11 19.12 20.10
N GLY A 438 33.82 18.04 20.84
CA GLY A 438 33.01 18.08 22.06
C GLY A 438 31.50 17.98 21.84
N LEU A 439 31.01 17.80 20.61
CA LEU A 439 29.60 17.54 20.32
C LEU A 439 29.34 16.06 20.11
N LEU A 440 28.20 15.57 20.63
CA LEU A 440 27.71 14.21 20.41
C LEU A 440 26.47 14.27 19.52
N PRO A 441 26.49 13.65 18.32
CA PRO A 441 25.34 13.65 17.44
C PRO A 441 24.23 12.74 17.99
N VAL A 442 22.99 13.20 17.88
CA VAL A 442 21.79 12.39 18.09
C VAL A 442 21.08 12.26 16.75
N TYR A 443 20.92 11.03 16.28
CA TYR A 443 20.18 10.73 15.06
C TYR A 443 18.71 10.57 15.41
N VAL A 444 17.87 11.38 14.76
CA VAL A 444 16.41 11.30 14.89
C VAL A 444 15.87 10.74 13.58
N PHE A 445 15.17 9.62 13.65
CA PHE A 445 14.52 9.00 12.50
C PHE A 445 13.07 9.47 12.45
N GLU A 446 12.67 10.02 11.30
CA GLU A 446 11.31 10.44 11.02
C GLU A 446 10.69 9.46 10.01
N THR A 447 9.48 8.99 10.31
CA THR A 447 8.68 8.05 9.49
C THR A 447 7.36 8.66 9.09
#